data_AF-A0A093IJK6-F1
#
_entry.id   AF-A0A093IJK6-F1
#
_cell.length_a   1.000
_cell.length_b   1.000
_cell.length_c   1.000
_cell.angle_alpha   90.00
_cell.angle_beta   90.00
_cell.angle_gamma   90.00
#
_symmetry.space_group_name_H-M   'P 1'
#
loop_
_entity.id
_entity.type
_entity.pdbx_description
1 polymer ?
#
loop_
_entity_poly.entity_id
_entity_poly.type
_entity_poly.pdbx_seq_one_letter_code
_entity_poly.pdbx_strand_id
1 'polypeptide(L)'
;RDAQIESLKKEVDVLRAELEKIKLEAQRYITQLKAQVNSLEGEVEEQRKQKQKALVDNEQLRDELERLDRSQRLCAEAEKKANATEIRYTKLKEKHSELINTHAELLRKNADTAKQLTVTQQSQEEVARVKEQLAFQVEQVKREAEMKLEDQSVQMEQLRQELDARRDELDQAQRSLSHAKQAGVELSAQVEALHAEKEVLRRSVSEKECELLSTRGLVEERELQLSQEADKATREIRELQGRLLEKSNREQSLQQKLLEEQDDPLHVRCTSSPDYLLSRAQAALESTDALENGHAQYVASMADAAGLVGALALFAHLMADTIVNGSATSHLAPTDHADRLTETCRDCGQRSLDYLGQLKDKQTLGRAELGDVRQALRGVLQLAQELRPKSLDIKQEELGDMVEKEMASTSEAIEDAVRRIEEMMSQARNESSGVKLEVNERQMNSCTDLMKAIRLLVMTSTHLQKEIVESGRGAATTQEFYAKNSRWTEGLISASKAVGWGATQLVESADRVVLHTGKYEELIVCSHEIAASTAQLVAASKV
;
A
#
# COMPACT_ATOMS: atom_id res chain seq x y z
N ARG A 1 65.24 83.81 -7.73
CA ARG A 1 65.15 82.65 -6.82
C ARG A 1 63.69 82.32 -6.51
N ASP A 2 62.90 83.27 -6.04
CA ASP A 2 61.49 83.00 -5.67
C ASP A 2 60.59 82.55 -6.83
N ALA A 3 60.71 83.16 -8.01
CA ALA A 3 59.95 82.72 -9.20
C ALA A 3 60.27 81.28 -9.65
N GLN A 4 61.51 80.82 -9.45
CA GLN A 4 61.92 79.45 -9.77
C GLN A 4 61.38 78.45 -8.74
N ILE A 5 61.36 78.84 -7.46
CA ILE A 5 60.71 78.06 -6.40
C ILE A 5 59.21 77.92 -6.67
N GLU A 6 58.55 78.99 -7.12
CA GLU A 6 57.13 78.96 -7.44
C GLU A 6 56.82 78.09 -8.67
N SER A 7 57.66 78.15 -9.71
CA SER A 7 57.54 77.28 -10.89
C SER A 7 57.68 75.80 -10.52
N LEU A 8 58.69 75.46 -9.72
CA LEU A 8 58.90 74.08 -9.26
C LEU A 8 57.77 73.59 -8.35
N LYS A 9 57.19 74.46 -7.52
CA LYS A 9 56.00 74.13 -6.72
C LYS A 9 54.81 73.77 -7.60
N LYS A 10 54.53 74.56 -8.65
CA LYS A 10 53.45 74.28 -9.61
C LYS A 10 53.67 72.96 -10.34
N GLU A 11 54.90 72.66 -10.75
CA GLU A 11 55.24 71.40 -11.40
C GLU A 11 55.07 70.19 -10.46
N VAL A 12 55.48 70.31 -9.19
CA VAL A 12 55.25 69.29 -8.16
C VAL A 12 53.76 69.06 -7.93
N ASP A 13 52.94 70.11 -7.93
CA ASP A 13 51.49 69.99 -7.75
C ASP A 13 50.81 69.33 -8.96
N VAL A 14 51.25 69.61 -10.18
CA VAL A 14 50.79 68.93 -11.40
C VAL A 14 51.16 67.44 -11.37
N LEU A 15 52.43 67.11 -11.07
CA LEU A 15 52.88 65.73 -10.97
C LEU A 15 52.14 64.95 -9.87
N ARG A 16 51.81 65.59 -8.75
CA ARG A 16 50.98 64.99 -7.69
C ARG A 16 49.56 64.70 -8.19
N ALA A 17 48.96 65.61 -8.95
CA ALA A 17 47.62 65.41 -9.52
C ALA A 17 47.61 64.27 -10.56
N GLU A 18 48.64 64.19 -11.40
CA GLU A 18 48.81 63.08 -12.35
C GLU A 18 49.02 61.74 -11.65
N LEU A 19 49.83 61.71 -10.59
CA LEU A 19 50.06 60.51 -9.79
C LEU A 19 48.77 60.02 -9.13
N GLU A 20 47.96 60.91 -8.55
CA GLU A 20 46.66 60.56 -7.98
C GLU A 20 45.66 60.07 -9.06
N LYS A 21 45.68 60.65 -10.26
CA LYS A 21 44.87 60.16 -11.38
C LYS A 21 45.27 58.73 -11.78
N ILE A 22 46.56 58.46 -11.94
CA ILE A 22 47.07 57.12 -12.27
C ILE A 22 46.71 56.12 -11.17
N LYS A 23 46.81 56.53 -9.90
CA LYS A 23 46.44 55.69 -8.75
C LYS A 23 44.95 55.35 -8.74
N LEU A 24 44.07 56.29 -9.07
CA LEU A 24 42.63 56.05 -9.20
C LEU A 24 42.31 55.13 -10.37
N GLU A 25 42.97 55.29 -11.51
CA GLU A 25 42.81 54.40 -12.67
C GLU A 25 43.28 52.97 -12.35
N ALA A 26 44.44 52.82 -11.69
CA ALA A 26 44.93 51.54 -11.22
C ALA A 26 43.98 50.89 -10.20
N GLN A 27 43.42 51.67 -9.25
CA GLN A 27 42.42 51.17 -8.30
C GLN A 27 41.15 50.68 -9.01
N ARG A 28 40.66 51.41 -10.03
CA ARG A 28 39.51 50.96 -10.84
C ARG A 28 39.79 49.64 -11.56
N TYR A 29 40.97 49.49 -12.15
CA TYR A 29 41.37 48.26 -12.83
C TYR A 29 41.48 47.08 -11.85
N ILE A 30 42.04 47.31 -10.66
CA ILE A 30 42.09 46.31 -9.59
C ILE A 30 40.68 45.87 -9.18
N THR A 31 39.74 46.81 -9.00
CA THR A 31 38.35 46.47 -8.65
C THR A 31 37.66 45.68 -9.76
N GLN A 32 37.87 46.03 -11.03
CA GLN A 32 37.32 45.27 -12.16
C GLN A 32 37.89 43.86 -12.24
N LEU A 33 39.21 43.69 -12.10
CA LEU A 33 39.84 42.38 -12.07
C LEU A 33 39.36 41.54 -10.90
N LYS A 34 39.22 42.12 -9.70
CA LYS A 34 38.66 41.43 -8.53
C LYS A 34 37.22 40.96 -8.79
N ALA A 35 36.40 41.80 -9.42
CA ALA A 35 35.04 41.40 -9.78
C ALA A 35 35.01 40.24 -10.80
N GLN A 36 35.90 40.26 -11.80
CA GLN A 36 36.04 39.16 -12.75
C GLN A 36 36.53 37.86 -12.10
N VAL A 37 37.53 37.95 -11.21
CA VAL A 37 38.02 36.80 -10.43
C VAL A 37 36.89 36.20 -9.60
N ASN A 38 36.15 37.02 -8.86
CA ASN A 38 35.01 36.54 -8.08
C ASN A 38 33.92 35.89 -8.94
N SER A 39 33.65 36.43 -10.13
CA SER A 39 32.68 35.84 -11.08
C SER A 39 33.14 34.48 -11.58
N LEU A 40 34.40 34.36 -11.98
CA LEU A 40 34.99 33.11 -12.46
C LEU A 40 35.09 32.07 -11.34
N GLU A 41 35.43 32.47 -10.13
CA GLU A 41 35.42 31.61 -8.94
C GLU A 41 34.02 31.06 -8.67
N GLY A 42 32.98 31.90 -8.80
CA GLY A 42 31.58 31.48 -8.71
C GLY A 42 31.18 30.47 -9.78
N GLU A 43 31.55 30.71 -11.04
CA GLU A 43 31.31 29.77 -12.15
C GLU A 43 32.01 28.42 -11.95
N VAL A 44 33.25 28.43 -11.46
CA VAL A 44 34.00 27.20 -11.15
C VAL A 44 33.33 26.42 -10.03
N GLU A 45 32.84 27.10 -8.99
CA GLU A 45 32.17 26.45 -7.87
C GLU A 45 30.81 25.85 -8.29
N GLU A 46 30.08 26.53 -9.17
CA GLU A 46 28.84 26.01 -9.76
C GLU A 46 29.10 24.78 -10.63
N GLN A 47 30.16 24.81 -11.46
CA GLN A 47 30.59 23.66 -12.26
C GLN A 47 31.00 22.47 -11.38
N ARG A 48 31.65 22.72 -10.24
CA ARG A 48 32.00 21.67 -9.26
C ARG A 48 30.74 21.03 -8.67
N LYS A 49 29.74 21.83 -8.28
CA LYS A 49 28.46 21.33 -7.76
C LYS A 49 27.72 20.48 -8.80
N GLN A 50 27.66 20.95 -10.06
CA GLN A 50 27.03 20.20 -11.15
C GLN A 50 27.74 18.87 -11.42
N LYS A 51 29.08 18.87 -11.44
CA LYS A 51 29.87 17.63 -11.57
C LYS A 51 29.62 16.66 -10.42
N GLN A 52 29.59 17.15 -9.18
CA GLN A 52 29.34 16.30 -8.01
C GLN A 52 27.95 15.66 -8.07
N LYS A 53 26.93 16.44 -8.43
CA LYS A 53 25.57 15.93 -8.64
C LYS A 53 25.54 14.82 -9.71
N ALA A 54 26.18 15.06 -10.85
CA ALA A 54 26.24 14.07 -11.94
C ALA A 54 26.97 12.78 -11.53
N LEU A 55 27.97 12.84 -10.65
CA LEU A 55 28.65 11.65 -10.13
C LEU A 55 27.75 10.82 -9.23
N VAL A 56 27.02 11.47 -8.31
CA VAL A 56 26.06 10.81 -7.43
C VAL A 56 24.93 10.17 -8.24
N ASP A 57 24.38 10.89 -9.21
CA ASP A 57 23.34 10.38 -10.10
C ASP A 57 23.86 9.16 -10.92
N ASN A 58 25.13 9.17 -11.35
CA ASN A 58 25.73 8.04 -12.07
C ASN A 58 25.91 6.80 -11.18
N GLU A 59 26.29 6.98 -9.92
CA GLU A 59 26.42 5.90 -8.94
C GLU A 59 25.07 5.27 -8.64
N GLN A 60 24.03 6.09 -8.43
CA GLN A 60 22.65 5.63 -8.24
C GLN A 60 22.15 4.82 -9.45
N LEU A 61 22.40 5.29 -10.68
CA LEU A 61 22.02 4.57 -11.89
C LEU A 61 22.75 3.23 -12.04
N ARG A 62 24.00 3.12 -11.58
CA ARG A 62 24.73 1.84 -11.57
C ARG A 62 24.12 0.85 -10.58
N ASP A 63 23.79 1.30 -9.38
CA ASP A 63 23.13 0.48 -8.36
C ASP A 63 21.75 0.01 -8.82
N GLU A 64 20.97 0.89 -9.46
CA GLU A 64 19.68 0.54 -10.05
C GLU A 64 19.82 -0.50 -11.17
N LEU A 65 20.81 -0.35 -12.05
CA LEU A 65 21.11 -1.33 -13.11
C LEU A 65 21.51 -2.69 -12.54
N GLU A 66 22.36 -2.73 -11.52
CA GLU A 66 22.73 -3.98 -10.84
C GLU A 66 21.50 -4.65 -10.20
N ARG A 67 20.63 -3.86 -9.56
CA ARG A 67 19.41 -4.38 -8.95
C ARG A 67 18.45 -4.94 -9.99
N LEU A 68 18.30 -4.26 -11.13
CA LEU A 68 17.46 -4.71 -12.24
C LEU A 68 18.01 -6.00 -12.87
N ASP A 69 19.33 -6.12 -13.09
CA ASP A 69 19.94 -7.34 -13.64
C ASP A 69 19.77 -8.52 -12.67
N ARG A 70 19.96 -8.32 -11.36
CA ARG A 70 19.67 -9.34 -10.34
C ARG A 70 18.20 -9.77 -10.37
N SER A 71 17.27 -8.81 -10.46
CA SER A 71 15.84 -9.10 -10.54
C SER A 71 15.47 -9.87 -11.81
N GLN A 72 16.03 -9.49 -12.97
CA GLN A 72 15.78 -10.20 -14.24
C GLN A 72 16.27 -11.65 -14.19
N ARG A 73 17.44 -11.90 -13.58
CA ARG A 73 17.96 -13.27 -13.40
C ARG A 73 17.04 -14.10 -12.51
N LEU A 74 16.56 -13.54 -11.40
CA LEU A 74 15.61 -14.23 -10.50
C LEU A 74 14.26 -14.50 -11.19
N CYS A 75 13.73 -13.55 -11.96
CA CYS A 75 12.53 -13.75 -12.77
C CYS A 75 12.72 -14.86 -13.81
N ALA A 76 13.83 -14.87 -14.54
CA ALA A 76 14.12 -15.90 -15.52
C ALA A 76 14.26 -17.31 -14.88
N GLU A 77 14.82 -17.41 -13.69
CA GLU A 77 14.86 -18.65 -12.93
C GLU A 77 13.47 -19.10 -12.45
N ALA A 78 12.64 -18.17 -11.98
CA ALA A 78 11.28 -18.43 -11.58
C ALA A 78 10.41 -18.88 -12.77
N GLU A 79 10.53 -18.23 -13.94
CA GLU A 79 9.85 -18.62 -15.18
C GLU A 79 10.26 -20.03 -15.63
N LYS A 80 11.55 -20.38 -15.57
CA LYS A 80 12.00 -21.75 -15.87
C LYS A 80 11.38 -22.78 -14.93
N LYS A 81 11.28 -22.47 -13.63
CA LYS A 81 10.62 -23.35 -12.65
C LYS A 81 9.11 -23.46 -12.92
N ALA A 82 8.44 -22.34 -13.22
CA ALA A 82 7.02 -22.30 -13.55
C ALA A 82 6.70 -23.13 -14.81
N ASN A 83 7.46 -22.94 -15.89
CA ASN A 83 7.33 -23.73 -17.12
C ASN A 83 7.56 -25.22 -16.87
N ALA A 84 8.55 -25.59 -16.04
CA ALA A 84 8.78 -26.98 -15.68
C ALA A 84 7.60 -27.58 -14.87
N THR A 85 6.98 -26.80 -13.98
CA THR A 85 5.78 -27.24 -13.24
C THR A 85 4.55 -27.35 -14.14
N GLU A 86 4.37 -26.42 -15.08
CA GLU A 86 3.27 -26.44 -16.04
C GLU A 86 3.35 -27.68 -16.93
N ILE A 87 4.53 -27.99 -17.48
CA ILE A 87 4.76 -29.21 -18.27
C ILE A 87 4.41 -30.47 -17.45
N ARG A 88 4.78 -30.52 -16.16
CA ARG A 88 4.43 -31.66 -15.28
C ARG A 88 2.92 -31.75 -15.05
N TYR A 89 2.26 -30.62 -14.81
CA TYR A 89 0.81 -30.59 -14.60
C TYR A 89 0.04 -31.02 -15.86
N THR A 90 0.47 -30.56 -17.04
CA THR A 90 -0.13 -30.94 -18.32
C THR A 90 -0.01 -32.45 -18.54
N LYS A 91 1.18 -33.03 -18.31
CA LYS A 91 1.36 -34.50 -18.38
C LYS A 91 0.48 -35.25 -17.39
N LEU A 92 0.32 -34.74 -16.17
CA LEU A 92 -0.54 -35.35 -15.16
C LEU A 92 -2.02 -35.29 -15.57
N LYS A 93 -2.46 -34.16 -16.13
CA LYS A 93 -3.81 -33.97 -16.65
C LYS A 93 -4.11 -34.90 -17.82
N GLU A 94 -3.16 -35.09 -18.74
CA GLU A 94 -3.27 -36.09 -19.81
C GLU A 94 -3.44 -37.49 -19.24
N LYS A 95 -2.64 -37.89 -18.25
CA LYS A 95 -2.77 -39.20 -17.58
C LYS A 95 -4.08 -39.37 -16.83
N HIS A 96 -4.57 -38.33 -16.17
CA HIS A 96 -5.87 -38.36 -15.53
C HIS A 96 -7.00 -38.51 -16.55
N SER A 97 -6.92 -37.81 -17.68
CA SER A 97 -7.90 -37.93 -18.77
C SER A 97 -7.87 -39.32 -19.42
N GLU A 98 -6.68 -39.90 -19.64
CA GLU A 98 -6.53 -41.29 -20.10
C GLU A 98 -7.20 -42.27 -19.13
N LEU A 99 -7.01 -42.08 -17.82
CA LEU A 99 -7.61 -42.94 -16.80
C LEU A 99 -9.14 -42.80 -16.73
N ILE A 100 -9.67 -41.58 -16.83
CA ILE A 100 -11.13 -41.35 -16.88
C ILE A 100 -11.72 -42.03 -18.12
N ASN A 101 -11.08 -41.90 -19.28
CA ASN A 101 -11.55 -42.50 -20.52
C ASN A 101 -11.56 -44.03 -20.43
N THR A 102 -10.49 -44.64 -19.90
CA THR A 102 -10.45 -46.10 -19.71
C THR A 102 -11.50 -46.58 -18.70
N HIS A 103 -11.72 -45.84 -17.62
CA HIS A 103 -12.79 -46.15 -16.66
C HIS A 103 -14.18 -46.07 -17.29
N ALA A 104 -14.46 -45.02 -18.07
CA ALA A 104 -15.72 -44.85 -18.78
C ALA A 104 -15.97 -45.98 -19.81
N GLU A 105 -14.93 -46.40 -20.54
CA GLU A 105 -14.99 -47.53 -21.47
C GLU A 105 -15.29 -48.85 -20.74
N LEU A 106 -14.65 -49.09 -19.60
CA LEU A 106 -14.92 -50.29 -18.78
C LEU A 106 -16.34 -50.30 -18.24
N LEU A 107 -16.88 -49.16 -17.81
CA LEU A 107 -18.28 -49.05 -17.38
C LEU A 107 -19.26 -49.33 -18.53
N ARG A 108 -19.00 -48.82 -19.74
CA ARG A 108 -19.81 -49.14 -20.92
C ARG A 108 -19.79 -50.63 -21.23
N LYS A 109 -18.60 -51.24 -21.26
CA LYS A 109 -18.47 -52.70 -21.48
C LYS A 109 -19.22 -53.50 -20.42
N ASN A 110 -19.12 -53.13 -19.14
CA ASN A 110 -19.84 -53.81 -18.07
C ASN A 110 -21.36 -53.70 -18.24
N ALA A 111 -21.87 -52.50 -18.57
CA ALA A 111 -23.29 -52.29 -18.84
C ALA A 111 -23.79 -53.08 -20.06
N ASP A 112 -23.00 -53.15 -21.14
CA ASP A 112 -23.35 -53.94 -22.33
C ASP A 112 -23.36 -55.45 -22.01
N THR A 113 -22.43 -55.91 -21.19
CA THR A 113 -22.38 -57.32 -20.73
C THR A 113 -23.59 -57.65 -19.86
N ALA A 114 -23.99 -56.74 -18.96
CA ALA A 114 -25.18 -56.90 -18.12
C ALA A 114 -26.48 -56.93 -18.95
N LYS A 115 -26.59 -56.09 -19.99
CA LYS A 115 -27.71 -56.11 -20.94
C LYS A 115 -27.78 -57.42 -21.72
N GLN A 116 -26.65 -57.90 -22.23
CA GLN A 116 -26.59 -59.20 -22.91
C GLN A 116 -27.07 -60.33 -21.99
N LEU A 117 -26.64 -60.34 -20.71
CA LEU A 117 -27.08 -61.32 -19.74
C LEU A 117 -28.61 -61.29 -19.51
N THR A 118 -29.21 -60.10 -19.39
CA THR A 118 -30.67 -59.95 -19.19
C THR A 118 -31.47 -60.38 -20.42
N VAL A 119 -31.02 -60.00 -21.62
CA VAL A 119 -31.64 -60.45 -22.89
C VAL A 119 -31.60 -61.97 -23.01
N THR A 120 -30.49 -62.59 -22.58
CA THR A 120 -30.33 -64.05 -22.64
C THR A 120 -31.28 -64.75 -21.64
N GLN A 121 -31.45 -64.20 -20.42
CA GLN A 121 -32.43 -64.70 -19.45
C GLN A 121 -33.88 -64.54 -19.93
N GLN A 122 -34.24 -63.40 -20.50
CA GLN A 122 -35.59 -63.16 -21.05
C GLN A 122 -35.91 -64.13 -22.19
N SER A 123 -34.94 -64.39 -23.08
CA SER A 123 -35.12 -65.37 -24.16
C SER A 123 -35.36 -66.80 -23.64
N GLN A 124 -34.75 -67.17 -22.51
CA GLN A 124 -35.00 -68.46 -21.86
C GLN A 124 -36.41 -68.55 -21.25
N GLU A 125 -36.92 -67.47 -20.66
CA GLU A 125 -38.26 -67.41 -20.07
C GLU A 125 -39.38 -67.38 -21.13
N GLU A 126 -39.16 -66.68 -22.25
CA GLU A 126 -40.10 -66.65 -23.38
C GLU A 126 -40.23 -68.02 -24.05
N VAL A 127 -39.14 -68.75 -24.20
CA VAL A 127 -39.17 -70.15 -24.70
C VAL A 127 -39.99 -71.05 -23.77
N ALA A 128 -39.93 -70.85 -22.45
CA ALA A 128 -40.74 -71.59 -21.50
C ALA A 128 -42.25 -71.25 -21.62
N ARG A 129 -42.60 -69.97 -21.80
CA ARG A 129 -44.00 -69.53 -21.97
C ARG A 129 -44.64 -69.97 -23.28
N VAL A 130 -43.92 -69.87 -24.40
CA VAL A 130 -44.44 -70.31 -25.72
C VAL A 130 -44.77 -71.81 -25.69
N LYS A 131 -44.02 -72.59 -24.92
CA LYS A 131 -44.27 -74.03 -24.73
C LYS A 131 -45.59 -74.32 -23.99
N GLU A 132 -45.98 -73.51 -23.02
CA GLU A 132 -47.27 -73.66 -22.31
C GLU A 132 -48.45 -73.15 -23.15
N GLN A 133 -48.27 -72.07 -23.91
CA GLN A 133 -49.35 -71.45 -24.67
C GLN A 133 -49.78 -72.27 -25.89
N LEU A 134 -48.84 -72.99 -26.54
CA LEU A 134 -49.16 -73.93 -27.61
C LEU A 134 -49.99 -75.13 -27.11
N ALA A 135 -49.83 -75.55 -25.85
CA ALA A 135 -50.61 -76.65 -25.29
C ALA A 135 -52.09 -76.27 -25.08
N PHE A 136 -52.38 -75.00 -24.81
CA PHE A 136 -53.73 -74.50 -24.57
C PHE A 136 -54.54 -74.27 -25.87
N GLN A 137 -53.90 -73.75 -26.92
CA GLN A 137 -54.59 -73.46 -28.19
C GLN A 137 -55.07 -74.73 -28.93
N VAL A 138 -54.41 -75.86 -28.72
CA VAL A 138 -54.84 -77.15 -29.29
C VAL A 138 -56.19 -77.61 -28.72
N GLU A 139 -56.52 -77.26 -27.47
CA GLU A 139 -57.75 -77.71 -26.80
C GLU A 139 -58.96 -76.80 -27.10
N GLN A 140 -58.73 -75.53 -27.45
CA GLN A 140 -59.79 -74.55 -27.71
C GLN A 140 -60.39 -74.67 -29.11
N VAL A 141 -59.56 -74.93 -30.14
CA VAL A 141 -60.02 -75.09 -31.55
C VAL A 141 -60.98 -76.29 -31.70
N LYS A 142 -60.90 -77.27 -30.79
CA LYS A 142 -61.78 -78.45 -30.77
C LYS A 142 -63.24 -78.15 -30.39
N ARG A 143 -63.53 -77.05 -29.67
CA ARG A 143 -64.88 -76.70 -29.16
C ARG A 143 -65.65 -75.69 -30.02
N GLU A 144 -64.96 -74.83 -30.77
CA GLU A 144 -65.62 -73.76 -31.55
C GLU A 144 -66.24 -74.23 -32.87
N ALA A 145 -65.88 -75.43 -33.36
CA ALA A 145 -66.45 -76.00 -34.58
C ALA A 145 -67.91 -76.49 -34.41
N GLU A 146 -68.41 -76.67 -33.18
CA GLU A 146 -69.73 -77.28 -32.92
C GLU A 146 -70.91 -76.28 -32.81
N MET A 147 -70.68 -74.94 -32.74
CA MET A 147 -71.74 -73.98 -32.31
C MET A 147 -72.24 -72.97 -33.37
N LYS A 148 -71.66 -72.89 -34.58
CA LYS A 148 -71.94 -71.82 -35.56
C LYS A 148 -73.02 -72.11 -36.62
N LEU A 149 -73.83 -73.17 -36.47
CA LEU A 149 -74.72 -73.64 -37.55
C LEU A 149 -76.18 -73.14 -37.50
N GLU A 150 -76.64 -72.37 -36.49
CA GLU A 150 -78.10 -72.27 -36.24
C GLU A 150 -78.78 -70.88 -36.22
N ASP A 151 -78.08 -69.73 -36.33
CA ASP A 151 -78.66 -68.45 -35.83
C ASP A 151 -78.82 -67.25 -36.80
N GLN A 152 -78.93 -67.43 -38.13
CA GLN A 152 -78.97 -66.29 -39.10
C GLN A 152 -80.30 -66.00 -39.83
N SER A 153 -81.48 -66.32 -39.29
CA SER A 153 -82.73 -66.38 -40.10
C SER A 153 -83.77 -65.21 -40.00
N VAL A 154 -83.83 -64.33 -38.98
CA VAL A 154 -85.15 -63.66 -38.66
C VAL A 154 -85.26 -62.11 -38.70
N GLN A 155 -84.26 -61.29 -39.06
CA GLN A 155 -84.32 -59.83 -38.73
C GLN A 155 -84.82 -58.79 -39.79
N MET A 156 -85.54 -59.12 -40.87
CA MET A 156 -85.74 -58.15 -41.99
C MET A 156 -87.11 -57.43 -42.20
N GLU A 157 -88.16 -57.58 -41.37
CA GLU A 157 -89.54 -57.22 -41.81
C GLU A 157 -90.24 -55.97 -41.16
N GLN A 158 -89.62 -55.10 -40.35
CA GLN A 158 -90.39 -54.15 -39.48
C GLN A 158 -90.39 -52.62 -39.76
N LEU A 159 -89.82 -52.06 -40.83
CA LEU A 159 -89.62 -50.59 -40.97
C LEU A 159 -90.43 -49.88 -42.09
N ARG A 160 -91.77 -49.98 -42.12
CA ARG A 160 -92.57 -49.39 -43.24
C ARG A 160 -93.79 -48.50 -42.94
N GLN A 161 -94.08 -48.04 -41.71
CA GLN A 161 -95.39 -47.41 -41.40
C GLN A 161 -95.45 -46.00 -40.76
N GLU A 162 -94.38 -45.19 -40.68
CA GLU A 162 -94.42 -43.89 -39.93
C GLU A 162 -94.65 -42.58 -40.72
N LEU A 163 -94.98 -42.60 -42.02
CA LEU A 163 -94.88 -41.38 -42.86
C LEU A 163 -96.13 -40.47 -42.99
N ASP A 164 -97.31 -40.82 -42.49
CA ASP A 164 -98.56 -40.09 -42.82
C ASP A 164 -99.02 -38.99 -41.83
N ALA A 165 -98.30 -38.70 -40.73
CA ALA A 165 -98.78 -37.82 -39.65
C ALA A 165 -98.46 -36.30 -39.75
N ARG A 166 -97.86 -35.80 -40.84
CA ARG A 166 -97.22 -34.45 -40.88
C ARG A 166 -97.99 -33.32 -41.60
N ARG A 167 -99.25 -33.51 -42.00
CA ARG A 167 -99.92 -32.56 -42.91
C ARG A 167 -100.81 -31.48 -42.28
N ASP A 168 -101.21 -31.59 -41.01
CA ASP A 168 -102.20 -30.68 -40.41
C ASP A 168 -101.63 -29.54 -39.53
N GLU A 169 -100.32 -29.48 -39.30
CA GLU A 169 -99.66 -28.43 -38.48
C GLU A 169 -99.43 -27.08 -39.20
N LEU A 170 -99.74 -26.96 -40.49
CA LEU A 170 -99.30 -25.84 -41.34
C LEU A 170 -100.20 -24.59 -41.31
N ASP A 171 -101.52 -24.72 -41.05
CA ASP A 171 -102.48 -23.62 -41.22
C ASP A 171 -102.66 -22.70 -39.99
N GLN A 172 -102.19 -23.12 -38.80
CA GLN A 172 -102.24 -22.31 -37.58
C GLN A 172 -101.08 -21.27 -37.50
N ALA A 173 -100.09 -21.37 -38.39
CA ALA A 173 -98.88 -20.55 -38.40
C ALA A 173 -99.03 -19.15 -39.06
N GLN A 174 -100.07 -18.90 -39.86
CA GLN A 174 -100.17 -17.67 -40.67
C GLN A 174 -100.81 -16.47 -39.95
N ARG A 175 -101.55 -16.65 -38.84
CA ARG A 175 -102.26 -15.55 -38.15
C ARG A 175 -101.48 -14.92 -36.98
N SER A 176 -100.55 -15.65 -36.37
CA SER A 176 -99.56 -15.13 -35.41
C SER A 176 -98.49 -14.24 -36.06
N LEU A 177 -98.37 -14.29 -37.39
CA LEU A 177 -97.36 -13.61 -38.19
C LEU A 177 -97.55 -12.08 -38.29
N SER A 178 -98.77 -11.54 -38.14
CA SER A 178 -99.04 -10.10 -38.30
C SER A 178 -98.82 -9.29 -37.01
N HIS A 179 -99.22 -9.79 -35.85
CA HIS A 179 -98.92 -9.18 -34.54
C HIS A 179 -97.40 -9.22 -34.21
N ALA A 180 -96.69 -10.24 -34.70
CA ALA A 180 -95.22 -10.33 -34.58
C ALA A 180 -94.46 -9.26 -35.39
N LYS A 181 -95.05 -8.72 -36.47
CA LYS A 181 -94.38 -7.72 -37.33
C LYS A 181 -94.31 -6.32 -36.71
N GLN A 182 -95.33 -5.90 -35.94
CA GLN A 182 -95.33 -4.58 -35.28
C GLN A 182 -94.46 -4.57 -34.01
N ALA A 183 -94.52 -5.63 -33.19
CA ALA A 183 -93.59 -5.81 -32.07
C ALA A 183 -92.12 -5.91 -32.54
N GLY A 184 -91.89 -6.45 -33.75
CA GLY A 184 -90.57 -6.55 -34.36
C GLY A 184 -89.91 -5.20 -34.66
N VAL A 185 -90.67 -4.14 -34.97
CA VAL A 185 -90.10 -2.80 -35.27
C VAL A 185 -89.65 -2.08 -34.00
N GLU A 186 -90.45 -2.14 -32.94
CA GLU A 186 -90.09 -1.54 -31.63
C GLU A 186 -88.92 -2.28 -30.97
N LEU A 187 -88.89 -3.63 -31.05
CA LEU A 187 -87.75 -4.43 -30.63
C LEU A 187 -86.50 -4.15 -31.48
N SER A 188 -86.63 -3.92 -32.79
CA SER A 188 -85.49 -3.58 -33.66
C SER A 188 -84.84 -2.26 -33.25
N ALA A 189 -85.65 -1.22 -32.98
CA ALA A 189 -85.13 0.08 -32.55
C ALA A 189 -84.43 0.00 -31.18
N GLN A 190 -84.96 -0.79 -30.24
CA GLN A 190 -84.34 -0.98 -28.93
C GLN A 190 -83.08 -1.86 -29.00
N VAL A 191 -83.04 -2.84 -29.91
CA VAL A 191 -81.84 -3.63 -30.23
C VAL A 191 -80.76 -2.74 -30.85
N GLU A 192 -81.11 -1.82 -31.75
CA GLU A 192 -80.16 -0.87 -32.34
C GLU A 192 -79.59 0.11 -31.31
N ALA A 193 -80.42 0.64 -30.40
CA ALA A 193 -79.97 1.51 -29.31
C ALA A 193 -79.04 0.79 -28.33
N LEU A 194 -79.41 -0.42 -27.89
CA LEU A 194 -78.56 -1.26 -27.05
C LEU A 194 -77.28 -1.70 -27.78
N HIS A 195 -77.34 -1.90 -29.10
CA HIS A 195 -76.16 -2.20 -29.90
C HIS A 195 -75.21 -1.01 -29.96
N ALA A 196 -75.72 0.22 -30.14
CA ALA A 196 -74.91 1.43 -30.11
C ALA A 196 -74.26 1.66 -28.74
N GLU A 197 -75.00 1.45 -27.64
CA GLU A 197 -74.48 1.54 -26.27
C GLU A 197 -73.41 0.47 -26.01
N LYS A 198 -73.64 -0.78 -26.45
CA LYS A 198 -72.66 -1.87 -26.40
C LYS A 198 -71.38 -1.51 -27.15
N GLU A 199 -71.47 -0.90 -28.33
CA GLU A 199 -70.30 -0.50 -29.11
C GLU A 199 -69.52 0.67 -28.46
N VAL A 200 -70.21 1.61 -27.81
CA VAL A 200 -69.56 2.67 -27.02
C VAL A 200 -68.84 2.11 -25.80
N LEU A 201 -69.49 1.23 -25.04
CA LEU A 201 -68.88 0.55 -23.89
C LEU A 201 -67.70 -0.33 -24.33
N ARG A 202 -67.81 -1.02 -25.46
CA ARG A 202 -66.72 -1.84 -26.01
C ARG A 202 -65.50 -0.99 -26.38
N ARG A 203 -65.71 0.19 -26.96
CA ARG A 203 -64.62 1.16 -27.22
C ARG A 203 -63.98 1.65 -25.91
N SER A 204 -64.80 2.01 -24.92
CA SER A 204 -64.29 2.45 -23.61
C SER A 204 -63.51 1.36 -22.88
N VAL A 205 -63.98 0.10 -22.91
CA VAL A 205 -63.26 -1.05 -22.36
C VAL A 205 -61.93 -1.25 -23.09
N SER A 206 -61.92 -1.20 -24.42
CA SER A 206 -60.69 -1.33 -25.21
C SER A 206 -59.69 -0.20 -24.91
N GLU A 207 -60.13 1.04 -24.73
CA GLU A 207 -59.26 2.15 -24.32
C GLU A 207 -58.66 1.92 -22.93
N LYS A 208 -59.48 1.46 -21.96
CA LYS A 208 -58.99 1.14 -20.61
C LYS A 208 -58.07 -0.08 -20.59
N GLU A 209 -58.29 -1.08 -21.44
CA GLU A 209 -57.37 -2.20 -21.64
C GLU A 209 -56.01 -1.74 -22.18
N CYS A 210 -55.99 -0.81 -23.15
CA CYS A 210 -54.76 -0.22 -23.66
C CYS A 210 -54.01 0.60 -22.59
N GLU A 211 -54.72 1.42 -21.80
CA GLU A 211 -54.12 2.17 -20.67
C GLU A 211 -53.56 1.22 -19.60
N LEU A 212 -54.27 0.13 -19.26
CA LEU A 212 -53.81 -0.89 -18.33
C LEU A 212 -52.55 -1.60 -18.82
N LEU A 213 -52.47 -1.95 -20.11
CA LEU A 213 -51.28 -2.54 -20.70
C LEU A 213 -50.09 -1.58 -20.68
N SER A 214 -50.32 -0.29 -20.96
CA SER A 214 -49.27 0.74 -20.91
C SER A 214 -48.73 0.95 -19.49
N THR A 215 -49.62 1.10 -18.51
CA THR A 215 -49.22 1.26 -17.09
C THR A 215 -48.50 0.02 -16.57
N ARG A 216 -48.94 -1.18 -16.95
CA ARG A 216 -48.25 -2.43 -16.62
C ARG A 216 -46.83 -2.47 -17.19
N GLY A 217 -46.64 -2.06 -18.45
CA GLY A 217 -45.30 -1.97 -19.05
C GLY A 217 -44.37 -1.01 -18.31
N LEU A 218 -44.88 0.14 -17.85
CA LEU A 218 -44.12 1.10 -17.04
C LEU A 218 -43.74 0.55 -15.66
N VAL A 219 -44.63 -0.25 -15.04
CA VAL A 219 -44.34 -0.93 -13.76
C VAL A 219 -43.24 -1.97 -13.95
N GLU A 220 -43.34 -2.82 -14.98
CA GLU A 220 -42.33 -3.85 -15.29
C GLU A 220 -40.96 -3.20 -15.59
N GLU A 221 -40.93 -2.07 -16.30
CA GLU A 221 -39.70 -1.31 -16.54
C GLU A 221 -39.10 -0.74 -15.25
N ARG A 222 -39.92 -0.20 -14.33
CA ARG A 222 -39.43 0.30 -13.04
C ARG A 222 -38.96 -0.79 -12.10
N GLU A 223 -39.62 -1.93 -12.06
CA GLU A 223 -39.16 -3.10 -11.30
C GLU A 223 -37.79 -3.57 -11.80
N LEU A 224 -37.59 -3.60 -13.12
CA LEU A 224 -36.30 -3.94 -13.72
C LEU A 224 -35.21 -2.93 -13.33
N GLN A 225 -35.50 -1.64 -13.38
CA GLN A 225 -34.53 -0.59 -13.01
C GLN A 225 -34.15 -0.66 -11.52
N LEU A 226 -35.12 -0.86 -10.63
CA LEU A 226 -34.86 -1.05 -9.20
C LEU A 226 -34.04 -2.32 -8.94
N SER A 227 -34.31 -3.42 -9.65
CA SER A 227 -33.51 -4.64 -9.57
C SER A 227 -32.07 -4.39 -10.03
N GLN A 228 -31.87 -3.66 -11.13
CA GLN A 228 -30.54 -3.32 -11.64
C GLN A 228 -29.75 -2.43 -10.68
N GLU A 229 -30.42 -1.45 -10.05
CA GLU A 229 -29.82 -0.58 -9.03
C GLU A 229 -29.44 -1.38 -7.77
N ALA A 230 -30.32 -2.27 -7.30
CA ALA A 230 -30.04 -3.16 -6.17
C ALA A 230 -28.86 -4.11 -6.45
N ASP A 231 -28.79 -4.67 -7.66
CA ASP A 231 -27.67 -5.50 -8.09
C ASP A 231 -26.36 -4.72 -8.19
N LYS A 232 -26.43 -3.46 -8.63
CA LYS A 232 -25.27 -2.56 -8.70
C LYS A 232 -24.74 -2.23 -7.30
N ALA A 233 -25.63 -1.81 -6.39
CA ALA A 233 -25.27 -1.55 -4.99
C ALA A 233 -24.69 -2.80 -4.31
N THR A 234 -25.27 -3.97 -4.56
CA THR A 234 -24.76 -5.25 -4.02
C THR A 234 -23.36 -5.58 -4.56
N ARG A 235 -23.08 -5.28 -5.83
CA ARG A 235 -21.74 -5.45 -6.42
C ARG A 235 -20.71 -4.49 -5.81
N GLU A 236 -21.06 -3.22 -5.66
CA GLU A 236 -20.20 -2.20 -5.05
C GLU A 236 -19.84 -2.57 -3.59
N ILE A 237 -20.83 -3.02 -2.80
CA ILE A 237 -20.59 -3.50 -1.43
C ILE A 237 -19.63 -4.70 -1.41
N ARG A 238 -19.76 -5.66 -2.34
CA ARG A 238 -18.85 -6.81 -2.43
C ARG A 238 -17.43 -6.40 -2.80
N GLU A 239 -17.28 -5.45 -3.70
CA GLU A 239 -15.96 -4.94 -4.11
C GLU A 239 -15.26 -4.22 -2.96
N LEU A 240 -16.00 -3.36 -2.22
CA LEU A 240 -15.48 -2.69 -1.03
C LEU A 240 -15.12 -3.68 0.09
N GLN A 241 -15.94 -4.71 0.30
CA GLN A 241 -15.62 -5.84 1.20
C GLN A 241 -14.34 -6.56 0.79
N GLY A 242 -14.16 -6.81 -0.52
CA GLY A 242 -12.93 -7.41 -1.06
C GLY A 242 -11.70 -6.54 -0.78
N ARG A 243 -11.79 -5.23 -1.02
CA ARG A 243 -10.69 -4.28 -0.74
C ARG A 243 -10.33 -4.21 0.75
N LEU A 244 -11.33 -4.21 1.63
CA LEU A 244 -11.10 -4.25 3.08
C LEU A 244 -10.38 -5.54 3.49
N LEU A 245 -10.80 -6.69 2.95
CA LEU A 245 -10.20 -7.98 3.23
C LEU A 245 -8.76 -8.06 2.72
N GLU A 246 -8.50 -7.62 1.50
CA GLU A 246 -7.15 -7.53 0.93
C GLU A 246 -6.23 -6.64 1.76
N LYS A 247 -6.72 -5.47 2.18
CA LYS A 247 -5.93 -4.55 3.00
C LYS A 247 -5.64 -5.15 4.38
N SER A 248 -6.65 -5.69 5.06
CA SER A 248 -6.48 -6.37 6.35
C SER A 248 -5.53 -7.57 6.25
N ASN A 249 -5.56 -8.35 5.16
CA ASN A 249 -4.61 -9.43 4.91
C ASN A 249 -3.18 -8.93 4.73
N ARG A 250 -2.99 -7.86 3.96
CA ARG A 250 -1.66 -7.26 3.74
C ARG A 250 -1.05 -6.73 5.03
N GLU A 251 -1.84 -5.99 5.81
CA GLU A 251 -1.38 -5.43 7.09
C GLU A 251 -1.11 -6.54 8.12
N GLN A 252 -1.96 -7.56 8.21
CA GLN A 252 -1.70 -8.72 9.05
C GLN A 252 -0.41 -9.46 8.65
N SER A 253 -0.19 -9.69 7.36
CA SER A 253 1.03 -10.37 6.90
C SER A 253 2.29 -9.56 7.22
N LEU A 254 2.21 -8.23 7.14
CA LEU A 254 3.32 -7.34 7.49
C LEU A 254 3.60 -7.36 9.00
N GLN A 255 2.56 -7.25 9.84
CA GLN A 255 2.70 -7.34 11.30
C GLN A 255 3.23 -8.70 11.76
N GLN A 256 2.77 -9.79 11.14
CA GLN A 256 3.24 -11.14 11.48
C GLN A 256 4.72 -11.35 11.14
N LYS A 257 5.17 -10.86 9.97
CA LYS A 257 6.59 -10.88 9.61
C LYS A 257 7.44 -10.09 10.59
N LEU A 258 7.00 -8.90 11.00
CA LEU A 258 7.73 -8.08 11.96
C LEU A 258 7.84 -8.75 13.34
N LEU A 259 6.80 -9.47 13.77
CA LEU A 259 6.84 -10.26 15.00
C LEU A 259 7.81 -11.45 14.89
N GLU A 260 7.86 -12.13 13.75
CA GLU A 260 8.82 -13.21 13.48
C GLU A 260 10.27 -12.69 13.40
N GLU A 261 10.48 -11.52 12.81
CA GLU A 261 11.79 -10.86 12.70
C GLU A 261 12.29 -10.29 14.03
N GLN A 262 11.41 -10.07 15.01
CA GLN A 262 11.78 -9.58 16.34
C GLN A 262 12.68 -10.57 17.11
N ASP A 263 12.56 -11.86 16.81
CA ASP A 263 13.39 -12.93 17.40
C ASP A 263 14.66 -13.22 16.54
N ASP A 264 14.91 -12.49 15.45
CA ASP A 264 16.10 -12.65 14.60
C ASP A 264 17.34 -11.97 15.24
N PRO A 265 18.43 -12.73 15.53
CA PRO A 265 19.68 -12.17 16.05
C PRO A 265 20.32 -11.07 15.19
N LEU A 266 19.96 -10.96 13.90
CA LEU A 266 20.47 -9.93 12.99
C LEU A 266 19.74 -8.59 13.12
N HIS A 267 18.53 -8.54 13.71
CA HIS A 267 17.77 -7.31 13.94
C HIS A 267 18.29 -6.48 15.13
N VAL A 268 19.26 -7.02 15.88
CA VAL A 268 19.97 -6.41 17.03
C VAL A 268 20.74 -5.11 16.69
N ARG A 269 20.87 -4.74 15.41
CA ARG A 269 21.66 -3.57 14.98
C ARG A 269 20.92 -2.24 15.00
N CYS A 270 19.60 -2.23 15.10
CA CYS A 270 18.83 -0.99 15.18
C CYS A 270 18.73 -0.54 16.64
N THR A 271 19.01 0.74 16.90
CA THR A 271 18.82 1.37 18.21
C THR A 271 17.83 2.51 18.09
N SER A 272 16.95 2.66 19.08
CA SER A 272 15.96 3.74 19.14
C SER A 272 16.01 4.39 20.52
N SER A 273 15.70 5.69 20.58
CA SER A 273 15.56 6.37 21.87
C SER A 273 14.18 6.07 22.48
N PRO A 274 14.07 6.00 23.82
CA PRO A 274 12.79 5.87 24.52
C PRO A 274 11.77 6.93 24.13
N ASP A 275 12.24 8.07 23.64
CA ASP A 275 11.42 9.22 23.30
C ASP A 275 10.86 9.19 21.89
N TYR A 276 11.64 8.67 20.96
CA TYR A 276 11.13 8.37 19.64
C TYR A 276 10.07 7.27 19.74
N LEU A 277 10.31 6.24 20.56
CA LEU A 277 9.32 5.21 20.88
C LEU A 277 8.05 5.81 21.50
N LEU A 278 8.18 6.73 22.47
CA LEU A 278 7.04 7.45 23.05
C LEU A 278 6.20 8.15 21.98
N SER A 279 6.85 8.91 21.09
CA SER A 279 6.14 9.62 20.02
C SER A 279 5.40 8.66 19.08
N ARG A 280 6.01 7.50 18.75
CA ARG A 280 5.41 6.50 17.86
C ARG A 280 4.25 5.77 18.54
N ALA A 281 4.43 5.33 19.78
CA ALA A 281 3.38 4.66 20.55
C ALA A 281 2.19 5.60 20.82
N GLN A 282 2.43 6.90 21.03
CA GLN A 282 1.39 7.91 21.19
C GLN A 282 0.59 8.08 19.89
N ALA A 283 1.28 8.23 18.74
CA ALA A 283 0.63 8.34 17.45
C ALA A 283 -0.17 7.07 17.10
N ALA A 284 0.36 5.88 17.40
CA ALA A 284 -0.35 4.62 17.23
C ALA A 284 -1.62 4.58 18.10
N LEU A 285 -1.55 5.02 19.35
CA LEU A 285 -2.70 5.10 20.25
C LEU A 285 -3.77 6.06 19.73
N GLU A 286 -3.38 7.26 19.28
CA GLU A 286 -4.32 8.25 18.70
C GLU A 286 -4.98 7.74 17.42
N SER A 287 -4.23 6.98 16.60
CA SER A 287 -4.80 6.38 15.38
C SER A 287 -5.90 5.34 15.65
N THR A 288 -5.96 4.78 16.87
CA THR A 288 -7.06 3.86 17.25
C THR A 288 -8.42 4.55 17.26
N ASP A 289 -8.49 5.85 17.52
CA ASP A 289 -9.75 6.60 17.52
C ASP A 289 -10.27 6.80 16.10
N ALA A 290 -9.38 7.09 15.15
CA ALA A 290 -9.74 7.15 13.73
C ALA A 290 -10.20 5.79 13.20
N LEU A 291 -9.56 4.71 13.66
CA LEU A 291 -9.92 3.34 13.31
C LEU A 291 -11.28 2.94 13.88
N GLU A 292 -11.56 3.24 15.15
CA GLU A 292 -12.85 2.99 15.80
C GLU A 292 -13.98 3.76 15.11
N ASN A 293 -13.75 5.03 14.76
CA ASN A 293 -14.72 5.84 14.02
C ASN A 293 -15.00 5.27 12.62
N GLY A 294 -13.96 4.90 11.87
CA GLY A 294 -14.11 4.28 10.55
C GLY A 294 -14.81 2.93 10.62
N HIS A 295 -14.53 2.15 11.67
CA HIS A 295 -15.16 0.85 11.93
C HIS A 295 -16.65 1.02 12.25
N ALA A 296 -17.01 1.94 13.15
CA ALA A 296 -18.41 2.23 13.48
C ALA A 296 -19.22 2.69 12.25
N GLN A 297 -18.64 3.55 11.40
CA GLN A 297 -19.26 4.00 10.15
C GLN A 297 -19.49 2.84 9.18
N TYR A 298 -18.51 1.95 9.01
CA TYR A 298 -18.63 0.78 8.15
C TYR A 298 -19.67 -0.23 8.67
N VAL A 299 -19.76 -0.41 10.00
CA VAL A 299 -20.80 -1.25 10.62
C VAL A 299 -22.19 -0.66 10.40
N ALA A 300 -22.34 0.66 10.45
CA ALA A 300 -23.60 1.35 10.19
C ALA A 300 -23.99 1.34 8.70
N SER A 301 -23.01 1.41 7.79
CA SER A 301 -23.21 1.39 6.34
C SER A 301 -22.09 0.61 5.64
N MET A 302 -22.40 -0.63 5.25
CA MET A 302 -21.46 -1.50 4.51
C MET A 302 -21.13 -1.01 3.10
N ALA A 303 -21.76 0.08 2.65
CA ALA A 303 -21.50 0.72 1.36
C ALA A 303 -20.36 1.75 1.41
N ASP A 304 -19.85 2.09 2.60
CA ASP A 304 -18.71 3.01 2.75
C ASP A 304 -17.60 2.39 3.59
N ALA A 305 -16.63 1.77 2.91
CA ALA A 305 -15.44 1.18 3.54
C ALA A 305 -14.21 2.10 3.46
N ALA A 306 -14.29 3.25 2.78
CA ALA A 306 -13.11 4.05 2.45
C ALA A 306 -12.43 4.62 3.71
N GLY A 307 -13.24 5.13 4.64
CA GLY A 307 -12.76 5.64 5.94
C GLY A 307 -12.06 4.55 6.76
N LEU A 308 -12.67 3.37 6.86
CA LEU A 308 -12.09 2.22 7.57
C LEU A 308 -10.78 1.75 6.93
N VAL A 309 -10.74 1.60 5.61
CA VAL A 309 -9.54 1.15 4.88
C VAL A 309 -8.37 2.13 5.06
N GLY A 310 -8.63 3.43 5.02
CA GLY A 310 -7.62 4.46 5.25
C GLY A 310 -7.10 4.46 6.69
N ALA A 311 -8.02 4.42 7.67
CA ALA A 311 -7.66 4.38 9.08
C ALA A 311 -6.89 3.11 9.45
N LEU A 312 -7.27 1.96 8.89
CA LEU A 312 -6.60 0.67 9.09
C LEU A 312 -5.18 0.67 8.54
N ALA A 313 -4.95 1.30 7.38
CA ALA A 313 -3.62 1.46 6.81
C ALA A 313 -2.70 2.29 7.71
N LEU A 314 -3.20 3.41 8.22
CA LEU A 314 -2.46 4.30 9.10
C LEU A 314 -2.13 3.63 10.44
N PHE A 315 -3.14 3.01 11.06
CA PHE A 315 -2.97 2.28 12.31
C PHE A 315 -1.95 1.15 12.16
N ALA A 316 -2.07 0.30 11.13
CA ALA A 316 -1.16 -0.81 10.92
C ALA A 316 0.30 -0.34 10.75
N HIS A 317 0.51 0.75 10.02
CA HIS A 317 1.83 1.36 9.85
C HIS A 317 2.41 1.89 11.18
N LEU A 318 1.63 2.68 11.93
CA LEU A 318 2.08 3.23 13.22
C LEU A 318 2.31 2.15 14.28
N MET A 319 1.50 1.09 14.22
CA MET A 319 1.65 -0.08 15.08
C MET A 319 2.93 -0.84 14.77
N ALA A 320 3.22 -1.08 13.50
CA ALA A 320 4.47 -1.68 13.04
C ALA A 320 5.69 -0.84 13.46
N ASP A 321 5.64 0.47 13.25
CA ASP A 321 6.68 1.40 13.69
C ASP A 321 6.89 1.31 15.21
N THR A 322 5.82 1.21 16.00
CA THR A 322 5.90 1.11 17.46
C THR A 322 6.58 -0.19 17.89
N ILE A 323 6.25 -1.34 17.27
CA ILE A 323 6.85 -2.64 17.59
C ILE A 323 8.35 -2.65 17.25
N VAL A 324 8.71 -2.17 16.06
CA VAL A 324 10.12 -2.10 15.61
C VAL A 324 10.94 -1.19 16.51
N ASN A 325 10.43 0.01 16.82
CA ASN A 325 11.13 0.94 17.71
C ASN A 325 11.14 0.46 19.16
N GLY A 326 10.14 -0.31 19.59
CA GLY A 326 10.11 -0.97 20.89
C GLY A 326 11.25 -1.98 21.03
N SER A 327 11.43 -2.83 20.03
CA SER A 327 12.57 -3.76 19.95
C SER A 327 13.91 -3.02 19.87
N ALA A 328 14.02 -2.00 19.02
CA ALA A 328 15.26 -1.22 18.91
C ALA A 328 15.61 -0.45 20.20
N THR A 329 14.61 -0.05 20.98
CA THR A 329 14.81 0.60 22.28
C THR A 329 15.21 -0.40 23.35
N SER A 330 14.71 -1.65 23.29
CA SER A 330 15.07 -2.69 24.27
C SER A 330 16.56 -3.05 24.23
N HIS A 331 17.22 -2.93 23.07
CA HIS A 331 18.66 -3.15 22.93
C HIS A 331 19.54 -2.20 23.78
N LEU A 332 19.04 -1.00 24.09
CA LEU A 332 19.73 0.00 24.93
C LEU A 332 19.15 0.09 26.35
N ALA A 333 18.11 -0.68 26.65
CA ALA A 333 17.44 -0.68 27.94
C ALA A 333 18.13 -1.62 28.95
N PRO A 334 18.02 -1.37 30.26
CA PRO A 334 18.36 -2.36 31.28
C PRO A 334 17.61 -3.67 31.03
N THR A 335 18.25 -4.83 31.27
CA THR A 335 17.71 -6.17 30.94
C THR A 335 16.26 -6.38 31.37
N ASP A 336 15.90 -5.99 32.59
CA ASP A 336 14.52 -6.09 33.11
C ASP A 336 13.50 -5.26 32.30
N HIS A 337 13.87 -4.05 31.89
CA HIS A 337 13.01 -3.21 31.05
C HIS A 337 13.01 -3.68 29.59
N ALA A 338 14.13 -4.21 29.11
CA ALA A 338 14.26 -4.76 27.76
C ALA A 338 13.33 -5.96 27.57
N ASP A 339 13.31 -6.89 28.52
CA ASP A 339 12.44 -8.08 28.49
C ASP A 339 10.96 -7.67 28.53
N ARG A 340 10.59 -6.82 29.50
CA ARG A 340 9.21 -6.29 29.64
C ARG A 340 8.76 -5.53 28.38
N LEU A 341 9.63 -4.73 27.79
CA LEU A 341 9.31 -3.96 26.59
C LEU A 341 9.12 -4.87 25.37
N THR A 342 9.98 -5.88 25.21
CA THR A 342 9.88 -6.86 24.13
C THR A 342 8.58 -7.67 24.23
N GLU A 343 8.24 -8.14 25.42
CA GLU A 343 6.97 -8.85 25.69
C GLU A 343 5.75 -7.96 25.43
N THR A 344 5.77 -6.72 25.91
CA THR A 344 4.66 -5.77 25.68
C THR A 344 4.49 -5.42 24.20
N CYS A 345 5.59 -5.33 23.42
CA CYS A 345 5.53 -5.13 21.97
C CYS A 345 4.97 -6.35 21.24
N ARG A 346 5.29 -7.57 21.69
CA ARG A 346 4.73 -8.80 21.16
C ARG A 346 3.22 -8.89 21.44
N ASP A 347 2.82 -8.59 22.67
CA ASP A 347 1.40 -8.52 23.06
C ASP A 347 0.64 -7.49 22.23
N CYS A 348 1.23 -6.30 22.05
CA CYS A 348 0.74 -5.27 21.14
C CYS A 348 0.45 -5.83 19.74
N GLY A 349 1.44 -6.46 19.11
CA GLY A 349 1.28 -7.07 17.79
C GLY A 349 0.20 -8.15 17.76
N GLN A 350 0.15 -9.03 18.76
CA GLN A 350 -0.85 -10.10 18.83
C GLN A 350 -2.28 -9.53 18.96
N ARG A 351 -2.51 -8.55 19.85
CA ARG A 351 -3.84 -7.92 19.99
C ARG A 351 -4.28 -7.20 18.72
N SER A 352 -3.33 -6.56 18.02
CA SER A 352 -3.60 -5.95 16.71
C SER A 352 -4.01 -7.00 15.67
N LEU A 353 -3.31 -8.13 15.61
CA LEU A 353 -3.65 -9.24 14.72
C LEU A 353 -5.01 -9.85 15.02
N ASP A 354 -5.34 -10.03 16.31
CA ASP A 354 -6.64 -10.54 16.74
C ASP A 354 -7.77 -9.60 16.31
N TYR A 355 -7.60 -8.28 16.48
CA TYR A 355 -8.55 -7.27 16.00
C TYR A 355 -8.70 -7.31 14.47
N LEU A 356 -7.59 -7.34 13.72
CA LEU A 356 -7.61 -7.45 12.27
C LEU A 356 -8.32 -8.73 11.80
N GLY A 357 -8.15 -9.84 12.51
CA GLY A 357 -8.85 -11.09 12.28
C GLY A 357 -10.36 -10.97 12.49
N GLN A 358 -10.79 -10.27 13.54
CA GLN A 358 -12.20 -10.02 13.82
C GLN A 358 -12.89 -9.14 12.77
N LEU A 359 -12.14 -8.26 12.08
CA LEU A 359 -12.66 -7.48 10.96
C LEU A 359 -12.91 -8.30 9.69
N LYS A 360 -12.34 -9.51 9.58
CA LYS A 360 -12.48 -10.38 8.39
C LYS A 360 -13.76 -11.21 8.41
N ASP A 361 -14.21 -11.61 9.59
CA ASP A 361 -15.41 -12.42 9.73
C ASP A 361 -16.64 -11.53 9.98
N LYS A 362 -17.67 -11.71 9.14
CA LYS A 362 -18.95 -10.98 9.25
C LYS A 362 -19.63 -11.20 10.61
N GLN A 363 -19.42 -12.34 11.25
CA GLN A 363 -20.00 -12.63 12.57
C GLN A 363 -19.31 -11.87 13.70
N THR A 364 -18.03 -11.54 13.52
CA THR A 364 -17.22 -10.85 14.54
C THR A 364 -17.06 -9.36 14.27
N LEU A 365 -17.28 -8.91 13.04
CA LEU A 365 -17.12 -7.52 12.61
C LEU A 365 -17.87 -6.53 13.51
N GLY A 366 -19.11 -6.83 13.92
CA GLY A 366 -19.90 -5.92 14.75
C GLY A 366 -19.49 -5.84 16.22
N ARG A 367 -18.67 -6.78 16.71
CA ARG A 367 -18.23 -6.89 18.11
C ARG A 367 -16.72 -6.68 18.28
N ALA A 368 -16.02 -6.29 17.21
CA ALA A 368 -14.58 -6.11 17.28
C ALA A 368 -14.26 -4.84 18.08
N GLU A 369 -13.38 -4.97 19.07
CA GLU A 369 -13.05 -3.88 20.00
C GLU A 369 -11.54 -3.60 20.02
N LEU A 370 -11.18 -2.33 20.13
CA LEU A 370 -9.78 -1.87 20.23
C LEU A 370 -9.28 -1.75 21.68
N GLY A 371 -10.09 -2.14 22.67
CA GLY A 371 -9.77 -2.00 24.10
C GLY A 371 -8.43 -2.65 24.48
N ASP A 372 -8.24 -3.91 24.10
CA ASP A 372 -7.02 -4.67 24.37
C ASP A 372 -5.79 -4.06 23.67
N VAL A 373 -5.96 -3.60 22.43
CA VAL A 373 -4.90 -2.94 21.65
C VAL A 373 -4.46 -1.64 22.34
N ARG A 374 -5.43 -0.82 22.77
CA ARG A 374 -5.16 0.43 23.50
C ARG A 374 -4.47 0.16 24.84
N GLN A 375 -4.85 -0.89 25.54
CA GLN A 375 -4.20 -1.27 26.80
C GLN A 375 -2.74 -1.68 26.58
N ALA A 376 -2.47 -2.50 25.56
CA ALA A 376 -1.11 -2.91 25.23
C ALA A 376 -0.23 -1.70 24.83
N LEU A 377 -0.75 -0.79 23.99
CA LEU A 377 -0.04 0.43 23.58
C LEU A 377 0.26 1.36 24.76
N ARG A 378 -0.66 1.48 25.73
CA ARG A 378 -0.40 2.23 26.98
C ARG A 378 0.71 1.59 27.81
N GLY A 379 0.83 0.25 27.80
CA GLY A 379 1.95 -0.46 28.42
C GLY A 379 3.30 -0.07 27.79
N VAL A 380 3.37 -0.02 26.45
CA VAL A 380 4.58 0.43 25.73
C VAL A 380 4.92 1.88 26.09
N LEU A 381 3.91 2.77 26.11
CA LEU A 381 4.09 4.16 26.52
C LEU A 381 4.66 4.30 27.93
N GLN A 382 4.12 3.53 28.88
CA GLN A 382 4.58 3.58 30.27
C GLN A 382 6.05 3.13 30.38
N LEU A 383 6.40 2.00 29.75
CA LEU A 383 7.78 1.49 29.76
C LEU A 383 8.75 2.47 29.09
N ALA A 384 8.34 3.09 27.99
CA ALA A 384 9.14 4.09 27.30
C ALA A 384 9.33 5.38 28.15
N GLN A 385 8.36 5.74 28.99
CA GLN A 385 8.51 6.82 29.98
C GLN A 385 9.48 6.44 31.11
N GLU A 386 9.39 5.22 31.64
CA GLU A 386 10.29 4.70 32.68
C GLU A 386 11.75 4.67 32.18
N LEU A 387 11.95 4.39 30.89
CA LEU A 387 13.25 4.34 30.22
C LEU A 387 13.84 5.71 29.86
N ARG A 388 13.08 6.81 29.97
CA ARG A 388 13.66 8.14 29.72
C ARG A 388 14.84 8.34 30.68
N PRO A 389 16.01 8.79 30.19
CA PRO A 389 17.06 9.24 31.07
C PRO A 389 16.46 10.28 32.02
N LYS A 390 16.53 10.02 33.32
CA LYS A 390 16.32 11.06 34.32
C LYS A 390 17.43 12.05 34.04
N SER A 391 17.10 13.15 33.36
CA SER A 391 18.03 14.19 32.95
C SER A 391 18.95 14.50 34.14
N LEU A 392 20.22 14.14 34.02
CA LEU A 392 21.24 14.63 34.93
C LEU A 392 21.27 16.15 34.75
N ASP A 393 20.62 16.87 35.68
CA ASP A 393 20.84 18.26 36.12
C ASP A 393 21.52 19.25 35.13
N ILE A 394 21.19 19.24 33.84
CA ILE A 394 21.41 20.40 32.98
C ILE A 394 20.13 21.22 33.12
N LYS A 395 20.22 22.33 33.86
CA LYS A 395 19.09 23.25 33.96
C LYS A 395 18.69 23.65 32.56
N GLN A 396 17.42 23.43 32.23
CA GLN A 396 16.88 23.65 30.90
C GLN A 396 17.08 25.09 30.40
N GLU A 397 17.24 26.04 31.33
CA GLU A 397 17.56 27.46 31.09
C GLU A 397 19.01 27.71 30.63
N GLU A 398 19.95 26.80 30.89
CA GLU A 398 21.38 26.95 30.53
C GLU A 398 21.75 26.29 29.18
N LEU A 399 20.81 25.54 28.57
CA LEU A 399 21.05 24.78 27.36
C LEU A 399 21.46 25.65 26.15
N GLY A 400 20.92 26.87 26.05
CA GLY A 400 21.28 27.81 24.99
C GLY A 400 22.74 28.25 25.05
N ASP A 401 23.24 28.55 26.25
CA ASP A 401 24.64 28.96 26.44
C ASP A 401 25.59 27.77 26.24
N MET A 402 25.15 26.56 26.63
CA MET A 402 25.92 25.33 26.44
C MET A 402 26.09 24.95 24.97
N VAL A 403 25.05 25.06 24.14
CA VAL A 403 25.17 24.73 22.71
C VAL A 403 26.07 25.72 21.99
N GLU A 404 25.95 27.02 22.26
CA GLU A 404 26.84 28.02 21.68
C GLU A 404 28.29 27.80 22.08
N LYS A 405 28.54 27.52 23.37
CA LYS A 405 29.87 27.21 23.89
C LYS A 405 30.46 25.94 23.28
N GLU A 406 29.68 24.87 23.14
CA GLU A 406 30.18 23.61 22.59
C GLU A 406 30.50 23.73 21.10
N MET A 407 29.66 24.42 20.31
CA MET A 407 29.92 24.69 18.89
C MET A 407 31.17 25.56 18.69
N ALA A 408 31.37 26.56 19.56
CA ALA A 408 32.58 27.38 19.56
C ALA A 408 33.83 26.56 19.92
N SER A 409 33.75 25.76 20.99
CA SER A 409 34.86 24.88 21.41
C SER A 409 35.21 23.85 20.35
N THR A 410 34.22 23.32 19.63
CA THR A 410 34.42 22.37 18.54
C THR A 410 35.13 23.04 17.36
N SER A 411 34.73 24.27 17.03
CA SER A 411 35.38 25.05 15.97
C SER A 411 36.85 25.34 16.32
N GLU A 412 37.14 25.75 17.56
CA GLU A 412 38.50 25.97 18.06
C GLU A 412 39.34 24.68 18.00
N ALA A 413 38.78 23.55 18.44
CA ALA A 413 39.46 22.25 18.37
C ALA A 413 39.81 21.84 16.93
N ILE A 414 38.96 22.14 15.96
CA ILE A 414 39.23 21.87 14.54
C ILE A 414 40.31 22.82 14.00
N GLU A 415 40.32 24.09 14.39
CA GLU A 415 41.37 25.03 13.99
C GLU A 415 42.74 24.64 14.57
N ASP A 416 42.78 24.24 15.84
CA ASP A 416 43.98 23.71 16.48
C ASP A 416 44.45 22.42 15.80
N ALA A 417 43.51 21.55 15.40
CA ALA A 417 43.81 20.33 14.65
C ALA A 417 44.48 20.62 13.29
N VAL A 418 43.94 21.56 12.51
CA VAL A 418 44.55 21.99 11.23
C VAL A 418 45.96 22.49 11.46
N ARG A 419 46.15 23.37 12.46
CA ARG A 419 47.45 23.95 12.76
C ARG A 419 48.47 22.88 13.18
N ARG A 420 48.08 21.93 14.05
CA ARG A 420 48.97 20.83 14.45
C ARG A 420 49.37 19.95 13.28
N ILE A 421 48.45 19.64 12.35
CA ILE A 421 48.79 18.85 11.16
C ILE A 421 49.79 19.59 10.26
N GLU A 422 49.65 20.91 10.10
CA GLU A 422 50.61 21.73 9.35
C GLU A 422 51.99 21.78 10.04
N GLU A 423 52.03 21.87 11.37
CA GLU A 423 53.27 21.80 12.17
C GLU A 423 53.95 20.43 12.03
N MET A 424 53.19 19.33 12.08
CA MET A 424 53.69 17.96 11.87
C MET A 424 54.29 17.77 10.48
N MET A 425 53.70 18.36 9.43
CA MET A 425 54.29 18.31 8.09
C MET A 425 55.68 18.95 8.03
N SER A 426 55.88 20.04 8.77
CA SER A 426 57.20 20.67 8.86
C SER A 426 58.21 19.82 9.64
N GLN A 427 57.77 19.12 10.69
CA GLN A 427 58.63 18.25 11.48
C GLN A 427 59.01 16.97 10.72
N ALA A 428 58.06 16.36 10.01
CA ALA A 428 58.27 15.15 9.21
C ALA A 428 59.40 15.30 8.17
N ARG A 429 59.56 16.50 7.60
CA ARG A 429 60.65 16.86 6.66
C ARG A 429 62.04 16.79 7.27
N ASN A 430 62.15 16.98 8.58
CA ASN A 430 63.42 16.95 9.29
C ASN A 430 63.77 15.53 9.77
N GLU A 431 62.78 14.69 10.03
CA GLU A 431 62.95 13.37 10.66
C GLU A 431 62.91 12.19 9.68
N SER A 432 62.27 12.36 8.52
CA SER A 432 62.09 11.31 7.52
C SER A 432 62.60 11.74 6.13
N SER A 433 63.03 10.77 5.32
CA SER A 433 63.49 11.03 3.95
C SER A 433 63.07 9.90 2.99
N GLY A 434 63.15 10.18 1.68
CA GLY A 434 62.78 9.23 0.64
C GLY A 434 61.27 8.96 0.55
N VAL A 435 60.88 7.74 0.17
CA VAL A 435 59.49 7.36 -0.09
C VAL A 435 58.60 7.52 1.16
N LYS A 436 59.15 7.29 2.37
CA LYS A 436 58.39 7.47 3.63
C LYS A 436 57.95 8.92 3.83
N LEU A 437 58.81 9.88 3.51
CA LEU A 437 58.48 11.31 3.58
C LEU A 437 57.38 11.67 2.56
N GLU A 438 57.49 11.18 1.31
CA GLU A 438 56.51 11.45 0.25
C GLU A 438 55.11 10.93 0.63
N VAL A 439 55.03 9.72 1.19
CA VAL A 439 53.77 9.12 1.64
C VAL A 439 53.21 9.89 2.84
N ASN A 440 54.04 10.23 3.82
CA ASN A 440 53.63 11.01 4.99
C ASN A 440 53.11 12.40 4.60
N GLU A 441 53.78 13.11 3.68
CA GLU A 441 53.30 14.40 3.18
C GLU A 441 51.93 14.29 2.48
N ARG A 442 51.73 13.26 1.65
CA ARG A 442 50.42 13.03 1.00
C ARG A 442 49.31 12.77 2.02
N GLN A 443 49.57 11.94 3.02
CA GLN A 443 48.61 11.65 4.08
C GLN A 443 48.27 12.88 4.91
N MET A 444 49.26 13.69 5.28
CA MET A 444 49.03 14.90 6.07
C MET A 444 48.30 15.97 5.26
N ASN A 445 48.57 16.09 3.96
CA ASN A 445 47.76 16.92 3.08
C ASN A 445 46.30 16.46 3.06
N SER A 446 46.04 15.14 2.93
CA SER A 446 44.67 14.60 3.00
C SER A 446 44.00 14.86 4.35
N CYS A 447 44.71 14.71 5.47
CA CYS A 447 44.18 14.99 6.81
C CYS A 447 43.88 16.49 6.98
N THR A 448 44.74 17.36 6.43
CA THR A 448 44.54 18.81 6.42
C THR A 448 43.29 19.20 5.61
N ASP A 449 43.13 18.63 4.42
CA ASP A 449 41.97 18.88 3.56
C ASP A 449 40.67 18.39 4.23
N LEU A 450 40.71 17.21 4.86
CA LEU A 450 39.59 16.69 5.65
C LEU A 450 39.22 17.66 6.79
N MET A 451 40.19 18.13 7.58
CA MET A 451 39.92 19.07 8.67
C MET A 451 39.40 20.42 8.19
N LYS A 452 39.89 20.93 7.05
CA LYS A 452 39.38 22.15 6.42
C LYS A 452 37.92 21.99 5.98
N ALA A 453 37.57 20.83 5.42
CA ALA A 453 36.18 20.50 5.07
C ALA A 453 35.29 20.38 6.31
N ILE A 454 35.77 19.75 7.38
CA ILE A 454 35.05 19.62 8.65
C ILE A 454 34.83 20.99 9.28
N ARG A 455 35.82 21.89 9.25
CA ARG A 455 35.67 23.29 9.71
C ARG A 455 34.52 23.98 9.00
N LEU A 456 34.48 23.89 7.67
CA LEU A 456 33.41 24.49 6.87
C LEU A 456 32.04 23.88 7.21
N LEU A 457 31.99 22.56 7.44
CA LEU A 457 30.78 21.86 7.85
C LEU A 457 30.26 22.35 9.20
N VAL A 458 31.12 22.46 10.22
CA VAL A 458 30.73 22.94 11.57
C VAL A 458 30.26 24.39 11.53
N MET A 459 30.92 25.25 10.75
CA MET A 459 30.45 26.63 10.52
C MET A 459 29.06 26.64 9.87
N THR A 460 28.86 25.82 8.84
CA THR A 460 27.58 25.75 8.11
C THR A 460 26.47 25.20 9.01
N SER A 461 26.76 24.17 9.82
CA SER A 461 25.85 23.63 10.84
C SER A 461 25.48 24.69 11.87
N THR A 462 26.44 25.48 12.34
CA THR A 462 26.17 26.60 13.27
C THR A 462 25.26 27.65 12.66
N HIS A 463 25.45 27.98 11.38
CA HIS A 463 24.60 28.95 10.68
C HIS A 463 23.16 28.42 10.51
N LEU A 464 23.01 27.15 10.14
CA LEU A 464 21.71 26.48 10.03
C LEU A 464 20.98 26.48 11.38
N GLN A 465 21.66 26.15 12.47
CA GLN A 465 21.06 26.17 13.81
C GLN A 465 20.55 27.56 14.18
N LYS A 466 21.31 28.63 13.88
CA LYS A 466 20.88 30.01 14.10
C LYS A 466 19.64 30.36 13.27
N GLU A 467 19.60 29.98 12.00
CA GLU A 467 18.44 30.20 11.14
C GLU A 467 17.18 29.47 11.66
N ILE A 468 17.32 28.22 12.08
CA ILE A 468 16.22 27.43 12.68
C ILE A 468 15.66 28.14 13.91
N VAL A 469 16.53 28.61 14.80
CA VAL A 469 16.12 29.30 16.03
C VAL A 469 15.47 30.64 15.72
N GLU A 470 16.05 31.43 14.82
CA GLU A 470 15.50 32.72 14.41
C GLU A 470 14.11 32.60 13.77
N SER A 471 13.92 31.58 12.91
CA SER A 471 12.64 31.29 12.27
C SER A 471 11.61 30.70 13.25
N GLY A 472 12.05 29.83 14.16
CA GLY A 472 11.18 29.04 15.03
C GLY A 472 10.80 29.68 16.37
N ARG A 473 11.57 30.66 16.87
CA ARG A 473 11.34 31.23 18.21
C ARG A 473 10.11 32.14 18.32
N GLY A 474 9.66 32.74 17.22
CA GLY A 474 8.56 33.72 17.24
C GLY A 474 8.86 34.87 18.22
N ALA A 475 8.01 35.04 19.23
CA ALA A 475 8.20 36.05 20.29
C ALA A 475 9.11 35.59 21.46
N ALA A 476 9.53 34.32 21.48
CA ALA A 476 10.40 33.77 22.51
C ALA A 476 11.87 34.19 22.34
N THR A 477 12.63 34.14 23.43
CA THR A 477 14.09 34.34 23.39
C THR A 477 14.80 33.11 22.80
N THR A 478 16.05 33.28 22.36
CA THR A 478 16.89 32.17 21.87
C THR A 478 17.05 31.08 22.95
N GLN A 479 17.29 31.48 24.20
CA GLN A 479 17.39 30.55 25.33
C GLN A 479 16.08 29.80 25.58
N GLU A 480 14.93 30.48 25.55
CA GLU A 480 13.63 29.84 25.68
C GLU A 480 13.35 28.84 24.56
N PHE A 481 13.80 29.12 23.33
CA PHE A 481 13.65 28.21 22.21
C PHE A 481 14.48 26.93 22.41
N TYR A 482 15.76 27.07 22.80
CA TYR A 482 16.60 25.91 23.12
C TYR A 482 16.08 25.12 24.31
N ALA A 483 15.57 25.79 25.35
CA ALA A 483 14.97 25.15 26.51
C ALA A 483 13.70 24.35 26.15
N LYS A 484 12.83 24.93 25.31
CA LYS A 484 11.62 24.25 24.80
C LYS A 484 11.96 23.07 23.91
N ASN A 485 13.03 23.21 23.12
CA ASN A 485 13.55 22.15 22.25
C ASN A 485 14.77 21.47 22.89
N SER A 486 14.68 21.13 24.18
CA SER A 486 15.84 20.68 24.98
C SER A 486 16.56 19.48 24.37
N ARG A 487 15.82 18.52 23.79
CA ARG A 487 16.40 17.34 23.15
C ARG A 487 17.22 17.62 21.91
N TRP A 488 16.69 18.51 21.06
CA TRP A 488 17.39 18.92 19.87
C TRP A 488 18.69 19.60 20.30
N THR A 489 18.61 20.48 21.30
CA THR A 489 19.78 21.16 21.89
C THR A 489 20.79 20.18 22.49
N GLU A 490 20.36 19.21 23.29
CA GLU A 490 21.21 18.15 23.86
C GLU A 490 21.86 17.28 22.77
N GLY A 491 21.11 16.93 21.72
CA GLY A 491 21.60 16.19 20.57
C GLY A 491 22.67 16.96 19.80
N LEU A 492 22.48 18.27 19.61
CA LEU A 492 23.47 19.16 19.01
C LEU A 492 24.74 19.25 19.85
N ILE A 493 24.61 19.46 21.17
CA ILE A 493 25.75 19.51 22.09
C ILE A 493 26.55 18.20 22.01
N SER A 494 25.86 17.06 22.13
CA SER A 494 26.51 15.75 22.10
C SER A 494 27.21 15.47 20.76
N ALA A 495 26.56 15.79 19.64
CA ALA A 495 27.14 15.57 18.32
C ALA A 495 28.32 16.51 18.05
N SER A 496 28.22 17.79 18.45
CA SER A 496 29.32 18.75 18.34
C SER A 496 30.54 18.29 19.15
N LYS A 497 30.32 17.87 20.39
CA LYS A 497 31.38 17.35 21.27
C LYS A 497 32.10 16.14 20.67
N ALA A 498 31.34 15.21 20.09
CA ALA A 498 31.90 14.04 19.41
C ALA A 498 32.79 14.44 18.23
N VAL A 499 32.40 15.46 17.44
CA VAL A 499 33.24 16.00 16.36
C VAL A 499 34.54 16.60 16.91
N GLY A 500 34.49 17.38 17.98
CA GLY A 500 35.69 17.97 18.60
C GLY A 500 36.65 16.91 19.13
N TRP A 501 36.12 15.85 19.76
CA TRP A 501 36.92 14.70 20.20
C TRP A 501 37.51 13.92 19.03
N GLY A 502 36.72 13.66 17.99
CA GLY A 502 37.18 13.01 16.77
C GLY A 502 38.31 13.80 16.09
N ALA A 503 38.23 15.14 16.09
CA ALA A 503 39.29 15.99 15.56
C ALA A 503 40.60 15.83 16.34
N THR A 504 40.52 15.84 17.67
CA THR A 504 41.69 15.63 18.54
C THR A 504 42.31 14.25 18.33
N GLN A 505 41.49 13.19 18.29
CA GLN A 505 41.97 11.82 18.08
C GLN A 505 42.63 11.62 16.72
N LEU A 506 42.08 12.23 15.65
CA LEU A 506 42.68 12.14 14.33
C LEU A 506 44.09 12.76 14.31
N VAL A 507 44.27 13.90 14.97
CA VAL A 507 45.57 14.58 15.06
C VAL A 507 46.56 13.75 15.88
N GLU A 508 46.16 13.21 17.03
CA GLU A 508 47.02 12.35 17.84
C GLU A 508 47.43 11.08 17.08
N SER A 509 46.51 10.48 16.33
CA SER A 509 46.78 9.31 15.50
C SER A 509 47.72 9.64 14.34
N ALA A 510 47.50 10.79 13.68
CA ALA A 510 48.38 11.31 12.63
C ALA A 510 49.81 11.55 13.14
N ASP A 511 49.94 12.16 14.32
CA ASP A 511 51.22 12.42 15.00
C ASP A 511 51.99 11.12 15.26
N ARG A 512 51.32 10.13 15.86
CA ARG A 512 51.92 8.82 16.14
C ARG A 512 52.41 8.12 14.87
N VAL A 513 51.65 8.21 13.78
CA VAL A 513 52.01 7.56 12.50
C VAL A 513 53.18 8.25 11.81
N VAL A 514 53.24 9.59 11.88
CA VAL A 514 54.23 10.38 11.12
C VAL A 514 55.56 10.52 11.86
N LEU A 515 55.52 10.85 13.16
CA LEU A 515 56.71 11.18 13.97
C LEU A 515 57.12 10.03 14.90
N HIS A 516 56.25 9.05 15.12
CA HIS A 516 56.51 7.93 16.03
C HIS A 516 56.29 6.58 15.34
N THR A 517 56.13 5.52 16.14
CA THR A 517 55.90 4.14 15.69
C THR A 517 54.41 3.77 15.77
N GLY A 518 53.53 4.68 15.35
CA GLY A 518 52.08 4.47 15.26
C GLY A 518 51.69 3.57 14.10
N LYS A 519 50.44 3.09 14.14
CA LYS A 519 49.86 2.19 13.13
C LYS A 519 48.95 2.96 12.18
N TYR A 520 49.10 2.75 10.87
CA TYR A 520 48.24 3.39 9.86
C TYR A 520 46.76 3.01 10.02
N GLU A 521 46.50 1.81 10.55
CA GLU A 521 45.16 1.33 10.86
C GLU A 521 44.45 2.22 11.88
N GLU A 522 45.18 2.77 12.87
CA GLU A 522 44.62 3.70 13.87
C GLU A 522 44.18 5.01 13.19
N LEU A 523 44.97 5.50 12.21
CA LEU A 523 44.63 6.72 11.45
C LEU A 523 43.41 6.52 10.55
N ILE A 524 43.28 5.34 9.94
CA ILE A 524 42.11 4.96 9.14
C ILE A 524 40.85 4.92 10.02
N VAL A 525 40.92 4.30 11.20
CA VAL A 525 39.79 4.23 12.14
C VAL A 525 39.36 5.62 12.60
N CYS A 526 40.30 6.47 13.06
CA CYS A 526 39.97 7.83 13.47
C CYS A 526 39.36 8.66 12.32
N SER A 527 39.79 8.44 11.07
CA SER A 527 39.22 9.09 9.90
C SER A 527 37.78 8.67 9.62
N HIS A 528 37.42 7.40 9.88
CA HIS A 528 36.04 6.93 9.79
C HIS A 528 35.18 7.46 10.95
N GLU A 529 35.71 7.48 12.18
CA GLU A 529 34.97 7.95 13.36
C GLU A 529 34.64 9.44 13.29
N ILE A 530 35.57 10.28 12.81
CA ILE A 530 35.30 11.71 12.64
C ILE A 530 34.28 11.98 11.51
N ALA A 531 34.31 11.18 10.43
CA ALA A 531 33.30 11.25 9.38
C ALA A 531 31.91 10.83 9.88
N ALA A 532 31.82 9.78 10.70
CA ALA A 532 30.58 9.36 11.34
C ALA A 532 30.04 10.43 12.30
N SER A 533 30.93 11.03 13.12
CA SER A 533 30.56 12.09 14.07
C SER A 533 30.05 13.35 13.37
N THR A 534 30.66 13.73 12.25
CA THR A 534 30.20 14.89 11.45
C THR A 534 28.88 14.61 10.73
N ALA A 535 28.66 13.38 10.24
CA ALA A 535 27.35 12.98 9.73
C ALA A 535 26.27 13.02 10.82
N GLN A 536 26.60 12.61 12.05
CA GLN A 536 25.69 12.72 13.19
C GLN A 536 25.36 14.17 13.53
N LEU A 537 26.33 15.10 13.46
CA LEU A 537 26.09 16.53 13.66
C LEU A 537 25.17 17.12 12.58
N VAL A 538 25.34 16.71 11.32
CA VAL A 538 24.44 17.11 10.22
C VAL A 538 23.03 16.58 10.45
N ALA A 539 22.89 15.32 10.86
CA ALA A 539 21.59 14.72 11.17
C ALA A 539 20.92 15.46 12.34
N ALA A 540 21.65 15.72 13.43
CA ALA A 540 21.15 16.46 14.58
C ALA A 540 20.72 17.90 14.22
N SER A 541 21.44 18.55 13.30
CA SER A 541 21.09 19.90 12.82
C SER A 541 19.88 19.95 11.88
N LYS A 542 19.50 18.81 11.28
CA LYS A 542 18.39 18.70 10.32
C LYS A 542 17.05 18.37 10.98
N VAL A 543 17.07 17.64 12.10
CA VAL A 543 15.87 17.36 12.93
C VAL A 543 15.19 18.67 13.28
#